data_AF-A0A3N5G304-F1
#
_entry.id   AF-A0A3N5G304-F1
#
_cell.length_a   1.000
_cell.length_b   1.000
_cell.length_c   1.000
_cell.angle_alpha   90.00
_cell.angle_beta   90.00
_cell.angle_gamma   90.00
#
_symmetry.space_group_name_H-M   'P 1'
#
loop_
_entity.id
_entity.type
_entity.pdbx_description
1 polymer ?
#
loop_
_entity_poly.entity_id
_entity_poly.type
_entity_poly.pdbx_seq_one_letter_code
_entity_poly.pdbx_strand_id
1 'polypeptide(L)'
;MNRRAASFILGIALALTLSAGLWWFLAGRSERSTGPAGGRPEEAGPTERVVFNLYFAEGGQLRAEPRELEVTESPKNRIRKIVEALLEGPRQRGLAPLFPKEVTLGSVQLGDDGTAYLDLRWPEHDEPPASGSTEEIQRVYGVVNSVADNVPQATQVVLLWNGLQRATFSGHLDTSSPLTPDRSILAR
;
A
#
# COMPACT_ATOMS: atom_id res chain seq x y z
N MET A 1 -20.36 48.50 -37.73
CA MET A 1 -20.40 47.45 -36.68
C MET A 1 -19.15 46.59 -36.75
N ASN A 2 -18.44 46.16 -35.71
CA ASN A 2 -18.01 46.81 -34.46
C ASN A 2 -16.49 46.57 -34.38
N ARG A 3 -15.66 47.56 -34.74
CA ARG A 3 -14.18 47.45 -34.74
C ARG A 3 -13.61 47.15 -33.35
N ARG A 4 -14.42 47.30 -32.30
CA ARG A 4 -14.11 46.99 -30.90
C ARG A 4 -14.39 45.52 -30.51
N ALA A 5 -15.15 44.76 -31.30
CA ALA A 5 -15.43 43.35 -31.02
C ALA A 5 -14.36 42.40 -31.61
N ALA A 6 -13.73 42.79 -32.72
CA ALA A 6 -12.68 42.00 -33.36
C ALA A 6 -11.38 41.95 -32.54
N SER A 7 -11.09 42.99 -31.75
CA SER A 7 -9.89 43.05 -30.89
C SER A 7 -10.02 42.21 -29.61
N PHE A 8 -11.23 41.90 -29.16
CA PHE A 8 -11.44 41.07 -27.96
C PHE A 8 -11.34 39.57 -28.27
N ILE A 9 -11.76 39.12 -29.46
CA ILE A 9 -11.68 37.71 -29.85
C ILE A 9 -10.21 37.31 -30.13
N LEU A 10 -9.40 38.20 -30.68
CA LEU A 10 -7.97 37.94 -30.92
C LEU A 10 -7.13 37.94 -29.63
N GLY A 11 -7.51 38.75 -28.64
CA GLY A 11 -6.85 38.76 -27.32
C GLY A 11 -7.09 37.49 -26.50
N ILE A 12 -8.30 36.91 -26.56
CA ILE A 12 -8.65 35.67 -25.85
C ILE A 12 -8.00 34.45 -26.52
N ALA A 13 -7.89 34.43 -27.86
CA ALA A 13 -7.19 33.36 -28.58
C ALA A 13 -5.67 33.35 -28.32
N LEU A 14 -5.04 34.51 -28.13
CA LEU A 14 -3.63 34.60 -27.78
C LEU A 14 -3.37 34.24 -26.30
N ALA A 15 -4.30 34.55 -25.40
CA ALA A 15 -4.22 34.16 -23.99
C ALA A 15 -4.40 32.64 -23.77
N LEU A 16 -5.23 31.97 -24.57
CA LEU A 16 -5.44 30.52 -24.49
C LEU A 16 -4.28 29.70 -25.09
N THR A 17 -3.57 30.23 -26.08
CA THR A 17 -2.36 29.59 -26.63
C THR A 17 -1.14 29.78 -25.72
N LEU A 18 -1.03 30.94 -25.06
CA LEU A 18 0.00 31.17 -24.04
C LEU A 18 -0.26 30.36 -22.76
N SER A 19 -1.51 30.16 -22.35
CA SER A 19 -1.84 29.30 -21.21
C SER A 19 -1.61 27.82 -21.52
N ALA A 20 -1.97 27.33 -22.71
CA ALA A 20 -1.67 25.96 -23.12
C ALA A 20 -0.16 25.70 -23.30
N GLY A 21 0.59 26.67 -23.84
CA GLY A 21 2.04 26.59 -23.93
C GLY A 21 2.73 26.63 -22.57
N LEU A 22 2.23 27.43 -21.62
CA LEU A 22 2.72 27.47 -20.24
C LEU A 22 2.33 26.21 -19.46
N TRP A 23 1.14 25.66 -19.69
CA TRP A 23 0.71 24.38 -19.10
C TRP A 23 1.52 23.20 -19.67
N TRP A 24 1.84 23.20 -20.97
CA TRP A 24 2.71 22.18 -21.58
C TRP A 24 4.18 22.35 -21.16
N PHE A 25 4.66 23.57 -20.96
CA PHE A 25 6.01 23.86 -20.46
C PHE A 25 6.16 23.56 -18.95
N LEU A 26 5.10 23.72 -18.15
CA LEU A 26 5.06 23.33 -16.74
C LEU A 26 4.84 21.81 -16.57
N ALA A 27 3.98 21.19 -17.39
CA ALA A 27 3.78 19.73 -17.39
C ALA A 27 5.01 18.98 -17.93
N GLY A 28 5.66 19.48 -18.98
CA GLY A 28 6.89 18.91 -19.55
C GLY A 28 8.14 19.09 -18.68
N ARG A 29 8.05 19.89 -17.60
CA ARG A 29 9.10 19.98 -16.57
C ARG A 29 9.00 18.86 -15.54
N SER A 30 7.89 18.13 -15.49
CA SER A 30 7.70 16.99 -14.59
C SER A 30 8.26 15.67 -15.15
N GLU A 31 8.80 15.66 -16.38
CA GLU A 31 9.42 14.48 -17.01
C GLU A 31 10.96 14.55 -17.12
N ARG A 32 11.62 15.51 -16.46
CA ARG A 32 13.09 15.48 -16.29
C ARG A 32 13.50 15.32 -14.85
N SER A 33 13.28 14.11 -14.36
CA SER A 33 14.14 13.50 -13.35
C SER A 33 14.51 12.08 -13.79
N THR A 34 15.08 11.95 -14.98
CA THR A 34 15.98 10.84 -15.34
C THR A 34 17.42 11.27 -15.08
N GLY A 35 17.71 11.67 -13.84
CA GLY A 35 19.02 11.36 -13.28
C GLY A 35 19.06 9.85 -13.05
N PRO A 36 20.24 9.20 -13.03
CA PRO A 36 20.29 7.84 -12.53
C PRO A 36 19.86 7.92 -11.06
N ALA A 37 18.59 7.62 -10.80
CA ALA A 37 18.18 7.13 -9.51
C ALA A 37 18.87 5.77 -9.35
N GLY A 38 20.18 5.81 -9.09
CA GLY A 38 20.80 4.84 -8.24
C GLY A 38 20.08 4.96 -6.91
N GLY A 39 18.90 4.36 -6.82
CA GLY A 39 18.38 3.86 -5.57
C GLY A 39 19.50 2.97 -5.06
N ARG A 40 20.31 3.52 -4.15
CA ARG A 40 21.17 2.71 -3.30
C ARG A 40 20.24 1.60 -2.80
N PRO A 41 20.59 0.32 -2.98
CA PRO A 41 19.76 -0.75 -2.44
C PRO A 41 19.53 -0.40 -0.97
N GLU A 42 18.28 -0.10 -0.63
CA GLU A 42 17.82 0.09 0.76
C GLU A 42 17.91 -1.27 1.53
N GLU A 43 18.56 -2.27 0.93
CA GLU A 43 18.83 -3.63 1.38
C GLU A 43 20.32 -3.87 1.73
N ALA A 44 21.23 -2.92 1.51
CA ALA A 44 22.68 -3.14 1.72
C ALA A 44 23.12 -2.96 3.19
N GLY A 45 22.36 -3.51 4.14
CA GLY A 45 22.71 -3.59 5.55
C GLY A 45 23.04 -5.03 5.96
N PRO A 46 23.70 -5.24 7.11
CA PRO A 46 23.81 -6.57 7.70
C PRO A 46 22.41 -7.19 7.86
N THR A 47 22.27 -8.47 7.52
CA THR A 47 21.04 -9.22 7.74
C THR A 47 21.12 -10.04 9.02
N GLU A 48 19.97 -10.23 9.65
CA GLU A 48 19.76 -11.10 10.80
C GLU A 48 18.48 -11.94 10.62
N ARG A 49 18.40 -13.04 11.36
CA ARG A 49 17.20 -13.90 11.42
C ARG A 49 16.38 -13.52 12.64
N VAL A 50 15.14 -13.09 12.41
CA VAL A 50 14.22 -12.65 13.46
C VAL A 50 12.91 -13.40 13.32
N VAL A 51 12.35 -13.82 14.45
CA VAL A 51 11.03 -14.46 14.51
C VAL A 51 9.96 -13.38 14.65
N PHE A 52 9.01 -13.37 13.71
CA PHE A 52 7.86 -12.48 13.70
C PHE A 52 6.56 -13.27 13.88
N ASN A 53 5.55 -12.64 14.48
CA ASN A 53 4.20 -13.23 14.58
C ASN A 53 3.37 -12.80 13.37
N LEU A 54 3.11 -13.72 12.43
CA LEU A 54 2.26 -13.48 11.27
C LEU A 54 0.83 -13.94 11.59
N TYR A 55 -0.17 -13.10 11.37
CA TYR A 55 -1.55 -13.40 11.70
C TYR A 55 -2.32 -13.90 10.47
N PHE A 56 -2.81 -15.14 10.55
CA PHE A 56 -3.59 -15.78 9.49
C PHE A 56 -5.00 -16.15 9.98
N ALA A 57 -5.90 -16.39 9.03
CA ALA A 57 -7.29 -16.71 9.34
C ALA A 57 -7.43 -18.14 9.91
N GLU A 58 -8.18 -18.29 11.00
CA GLU A 58 -8.58 -19.56 11.59
C GLU A 58 -9.98 -19.43 12.20
N GLY A 59 -10.97 -20.18 11.70
CA GLY A 59 -12.30 -20.27 12.34
C GLY A 59 -13.00 -18.93 12.62
N GLY A 60 -12.80 -17.92 11.75
CA GLY A 60 -13.37 -16.57 11.91
C GLY A 60 -12.55 -15.60 12.79
N GLN A 61 -11.42 -16.05 13.35
CA GLN A 61 -10.47 -15.25 14.12
C GLN A 61 -9.11 -15.17 13.40
N LEU A 62 -8.16 -14.44 13.98
CA LEU A 62 -6.77 -14.43 13.54
C LEU A 62 -5.89 -15.19 14.52
N ARG A 63 -5.12 -16.16 14.04
CA ARG A 63 -4.12 -16.88 14.85
C ARG A 63 -2.71 -16.48 14.44
N ALA A 64 -1.86 -16.26 15.43
CA ALA A 64 -0.45 -16.00 15.23
C ALA A 64 0.29 -17.28 14.80
N GLU A 65 1.05 -17.16 13.73
CA GLU A 65 2.04 -18.12 13.25
C GLU A 65 3.44 -17.49 13.39
N PRO A 66 4.30 -18.01 14.29
CA PRO A 66 5.68 -17.57 14.36
C PRO A 66 6.45 -17.93 13.08
N ARG A 67 7.11 -16.95 12.47
CA ARG A 67 7.87 -17.10 11.23
C ARG A 67 9.25 -16.46 11.38
N GLU A 68 10.30 -17.26 11.22
CA GLU A 68 11.67 -16.74 11.09
C GLU A 68 11.88 -16.17 9.69
N LEU A 69 12.30 -14.90 9.61
CA LEU A 69 12.61 -14.18 8.38
C LEU A 69 14.01 -13.58 8.46
N GLU A 70 14.70 -13.55 7.33
CA GLU A 70 15.96 -12.83 7.18
C GLU A 70 15.67 -11.37 6.80
N VAL A 71 16.09 -10.44 7.66
CA VAL A 71 15.79 -9.01 7.57
C VAL A 71 17.02 -8.17 7.86
N THR A 72 17.00 -6.91 7.43
CA THR A 72 17.92 -5.88 7.90
C THR A 72 17.30 -5.13 9.10
N GLU A 73 18.08 -4.25 9.74
CA GLU A 73 17.56 -3.37 10.80
C GLU A 73 16.53 -2.33 10.31
N SER A 74 16.44 -2.09 8.99
CA SER A 74 15.51 -1.12 8.42
C SER A 74 14.04 -1.52 8.69
N PRO A 75 13.23 -0.64 9.33
CA PRO A 75 11.81 -0.90 9.54
C PRO A 75 11.06 -1.21 8.25
N LYS A 76 11.36 -0.47 7.17
CA LYS A 76 10.72 -0.68 5.86
C LYS A 76 11.07 -2.04 5.25
N ASN A 77 12.30 -2.53 5.44
CA ASN A 77 12.67 -3.88 5.02
C ASN A 77 11.95 -4.96 5.84
N ARG A 78 11.84 -4.78 7.16
CA ARG A 78 11.07 -5.69 8.03
C ARG A 78 9.60 -5.77 7.61
N ILE A 79 8.95 -4.62 7.41
CA ILE A 79 7.55 -4.54 6.92
C ILE A 79 7.42 -5.30 5.60
N ARG A 80 8.33 -5.05 4.64
CA ARG A 80 8.33 -5.75 3.35
C ARG A 80 8.38 -7.27 3.53
N LYS A 81 9.34 -7.78 4.32
CA LYS A 81 9.49 -9.23 4.54
C LYS A 81 8.30 -9.87 5.25
N ILE A 82 7.72 -9.18 6.24
CA ILE A 82 6.51 -9.62 6.92
C ILE A 82 5.35 -9.76 5.93
N VAL A 83 5.12 -8.74 5.10
CA VAL A 83 3.98 -8.73 4.16
C VAL A 83 4.20 -9.71 3.01
N GLU A 84 5.42 -9.82 2.48
CA GLU A 84 5.77 -10.87 1.50
C GLU A 84 5.47 -12.27 2.07
N ALA A 85 5.86 -12.54 3.32
CA ALA A 85 5.59 -13.82 3.97
C ALA A 85 4.10 -14.09 4.26
N LEU A 86 3.29 -13.03 4.48
CA LEU A 86 1.83 -13.15 4.57
C LEU A 86 1.21 -13.53 3.22
N LEU A 87 1.70 -12.93 2.12
CA LEU A 87 1.21 -13.21 0.77
C LEU A 87 1.63 -14.61 0.28
N GLU A 88 2.77 -15.13 0.74
CA GLU A 88 3.14 -16.54 0.55
C GLU A 88 2.14 -17.51 1.21
N GLY A 89 1.48 -17.06 2.27
CA GLY A 89 0.50 -17.85 3.04
C GLY A 89 1.08 -18.56 4.27
N PRO A 90 0.20 -19.20 5.06
CA PRO A 90 0.59 -19.91 6.28
C PRO A 90 1.36 -21.20 5.97
N ARG A 91 2.25 -21.58 6.88
CA ARG A 91 2.95 -22.88 6.86
C ARG A 91 2.32 -23.87 7.82
N GLN A 92 1.57 -23.41 8.81
CA GLN A 92 0.87 -24.26 9.76
C GLN A 92 -0.46 -24.76 9.19
N ARG A 93 -0.76 -26.04 9.45
CA ARG A 93 -2.06 -26.63 9.07
C ARG A 93 -3.18 -26.01 9.91
N GLY A 94 -4.35 -25.82 9.28
CA GLY A 94 -5.53 -25.25 9.94
C GLY A 94 -5.66 -23.73 9.78
N LEU A 95 -4.60 -23.05 9.32
CA LEU A 95 -4.63 -21.65 8.97
C LEU A 95 -4.93 -21.47 7.48
N ALA A 96 -5.67 -20.41 7.14
CA ALA A 96 -6.02 -20.06 5.78
C ALA A 96 -5.26 -18.81 5.30
N PRO A 97 -4.89 -18.75 4.00
CA PRO A 97 -4.26 -17.57 3.42
C PRO A 97 -5.24 -16.38 3.43
N LEU A 98 -4.69 -15.17 3.59
CA LEU A 98 -5.47 -13.93 3.59
C LEU A 98 -5.84 -13.46 2.17
N PHE A 99 -4.98 -13.74 1.20
CA PHE A 99 -5.09 -13.30 -0.18
C PHE A 99 -4.88 -14.49 -1.15
N PRO A 100 -5.38 -14.38 -2.39
CA PRO A 100 -4.96 -15.24 -3.49
C PRO A 100 -3.46 -15.14 -3.73
N LYS A 101 -2.83 -16.23 -4.18
CA LYS A 101 -1.38 -16.34 -4.38
C LYS A 101 -0.84 -15.40 -5.47
N GLU A 102 -1.72 -14.88 -6.32
CA GLU A 102 -1.44 -13.94 -7.39
C GLU A 102 -1.20 -12.52 -6.87
N VAL A 103 -1.66 -12.21 -5.65
CA VAL A 103 -1.45 -10.88 -5.05
C VAL A 103 0.01 -10.73 -4.64
N THR A 104 0.64 -9.65 -5.09
CA THR A 104 2.04 -9.32 -4.83
C THR A 104 2.17 -8.02 -4.05
N LEU A 105 3.35 -7.80 -3.44
CA LEU A 105 3.65 -6.55 -2.75
C LEU A 105 4.41 -5.58 -3.67
N GLY A 106 3.82 -4.42 -3.91
CA GLY A 106 4.41 -3.28 -4.60
C GLY A 106 5.26 -2.41 -3.68
N SER A 107 4.93 -1.12 -3.64
CA SER A 107 5.62 -0.16 -2.76
C SER A 107 5.31 -0.42 -1.28
N VAL A 108 6.33 -0.21 -0.46
CA VAL A 108 6.21 -0.10 0.99
C VAL A 108 6.79 1.25 1.35
N GLN A 109 6.01 2.09 2.03
CA GLN A 109 6.48 3.37 2.57
C GLN A 109 6.15 3.42 4.05
N LEU A 110 6.98 4.11 4.82
CA LEU A 110 6.75 4.38 6.22
C LEU A 110 6.89 5.88 6.45
N GLY A 111 5.82 6.53 6.88
CA GLY A 111 5.82 7.95 7.24
C GLY A 111 6.40 8.18 8.64
N ASP A 112 6.88 9.40 8.88
CA ASP A 112 7.38 9.82 10.20
C ASP A 112 6.29 9.83 11.28
N ASP A 113 5.01 9.84 10.86
CA ASP A 113 3.83 9.71 11.71
C ASP A 113 3.51 8.27 12.13
N GLY A 114 4.30 7.30 11.63
CA GLY A 114 4.12 5.87 11.88
C GLY A 114 3.13 5.18 10.94
N THR A 115 2.67 5.86 9.88
CA THR A 115 1.79 5.25 8.87
C THR A 115 2.58 4.42 7.88
N ALA A 116 2.33 3.10 7.83
CA ALA A 116 2.85 2.22 6.80
C ALA A 116 1.88 2.14 5.60
N TYR A 117 2.32 2.57 4.43
CA TYR A 117 1.56 2.46 3.18
C TYR A 117 2.01 1.21 2.42
N LEU A 118 1.09 0.26 2.22
CA LEU A 118 1.37 -1.04 1.63
C LEU A 118 0.56 -1.21 0.35
N ASP A 119 1.24 -1.35 -0.78
CA ASP A 119 0.60 -1.52 -2.07
C ASP A 119 0.45 -3.00 -2.43
N LEU A 120 -0.77 -3.53 -2.31
CA LEU A 120 -1.12 -4.87 -2.74
C LEU A 120 -1.52 -4.84 -4.21
N ARG A 121 -0.88 -5.69 -5.02
CA ARG A 121 -1.02 -5.65 -6.48
C ARG A 121 -1.55 -6.94 -7.04
N TRP A 122 -2.60 -6.80 -7.84
CA TRP A 122 -3.08 -7.79 -8.80
C TRP A 122 -3.55 -7.03 -10.04
N PRO A 123 -2.64 -6.74 -10.99
CA PRO A 123 -2.90 -5.76 -12.04
C PRO A 123 -4.07 -6.09 -12.97
N GLU A 124 -4.42 -7.37 -13.17
CA GLU A 124 -5.59 -7.75 -13.98
C GLU A 124 -6.94 -7.62 -13.23
N HIS A 125 -6.91 -7.22 -11.95
CA HIS A 125 -8.09 -7.12 -11.09
C HIS A 125 -8.22 -5.70 -10.54
N ASP A 126 -9.07 -4.89 -11.17
CA ASP A 126 -9.31 -3.51 -10.74
C ASP A 126 -9.77 -3.42 -9.28
N GLU A 127 -10.65 -4.33 -8.87
CA GLU A 127 -11.17 -4.42 -7.51
C GLU A 127 -10.51 -5.55 -6.71
N PRO A 128 -10.39 -5.41 -5.38
CA PRO A 128 -9.94 -6.50 -4.52
C PRO A 128 -10.86 -7.73 -4.62
N PRO A 129 -10.35 -8.94 -4.31
CA PRO A 129 -11.14 -10.16 -4.41
C PRO A 129 -12.33 -10.10 -3.46
N ALA A 130 -13.53 -10.33 -3.99
CA ALA A 130 -14.76 -10.38 -3.18
C ALA A 130 -14.64 -11.37 -2.02
N SER A 131 -15.22 -11.01 -0.88
CA SER A 131 -15.19 -11.82 0.34
C SER A 131 -16.37 -11.47 1.25
N GLY A 132 -16.73 -12.37 2.15
CA GLY A 132 -17.68 -12.04 3.22
C GLY A 132 -17.09 -11.05 4.23
N SER A 133 -17.92 -10.53 5.15
CA SER A 133 -17.48 -9.57 6.17
C SER A 133 -16.36 -10.11 7.07
N THR A 134 -16.49 -11.33 7.56
CA THR A 134 -15.46 -11.99 8.39
C THR A 134 -14.14 -12.14 7.63
N GLU A 135 -14.21 -12.58 6.38
CA GLU A 135 -13.02 -12.77 5.53
C GLU A 135 -12.35 -11.44 5.18
N GLU A 136 -13.13 -10.38 4.94
CA GLU A 136 -12.59 -9.04 4.70
C GLU A 136 -11.84 -8.52 5.93
N ILE A 137 -12.45 -8.65 7.11
CA ILE A 137 -11.84 -8.24 8.39
C ILE A 137 -10.54 -9.02 8.62
N GLN A 138 -10.56 -10.35 8.45
CA GLN A 138 -9.37 -11.18 8.62
C GLN A 138 -8.28 -10.82 7.61
N ARG A 139 -8.63 -10.59 6.34
CA ARG A 139 -7.67 -10.18 5.30
C ARG A 139 -6.97 -8.88 5.65
N VAL A 140 -7.74 -7.86 6.02
CA VAL A 140 -7.21 -6.54 6.34
C VAL A 140 -6.42 -6.58 7.63
N TYR A 141 -7.02 -7.02 8.74
CA TYR A 141 -6.36 -6.97 10.03
C TYR A 141 -5.28 -8.04 10.22
N GLY A 142 -5.28 -9.12 9.43
CA GLY A 142 -4.14 -10.03 9.38
C GLY A 142 -2.87 -9.31 8.94
N VAL A 143 -2.96 -8.39 7.99
CA VAL A 143 -1.84 -7.51 7.59
C VAL A 143 -1.56 -6.45 8.66
N VAL A 144 -2.59 -5.70 9.10
CA VAL A 144 -2.43 -4.59 10.05
C VAL A 144 -1.78 -5.07 11.35
N ASN A 145 -2.30 -6.14 11.96
CA ASN A 145 -1.78 -6.68 13.22
C ASN A 145 -0.36 -7.24 13.05
N SER A 146 -0.09 -7.95 11.94
CA SER A 146 1.25 -8.49 11.69
C SER A 146 2.29 -7.38 11.52
N VAL A 147 1.94 -6.27 10.89
CA VAL A 147 2.89 -5.16 10.74
C VAL A 147 3.10 -4.44 12.06
N ALA A 148 2.01 -4.03 12.72
CA ALA A 148 2.09 -3.18 13.90
C ALA A 148 2.64 -3.90 15.15
N ASP A 149 2.36 -5.20 15.33
CA ASP A 149 2.89 -5.94 16.48
C ASP A 149 4.38 -6.33 16.31
N ASN A 150 4.92 -6.29 15.10
CA ASN A 150 6.31 -6.68 14.81
C ASN A 150 7.25 -5.52 14.47
N VAL A 151 6.72 -4.35 14.09
CA VAL A 151 7.51 -3.17 13.71
C VAL A 151 7.02 -1.95 14.51
N PRO A 152 7.65 -1.61 15.64
CA PRO A 152 7.18 -0.57 16.56
C PRO A 152 7.04 0.83 15.93
N GLN A 153 7.76 1.09 14.84
CA GLN A 153 7.68 2.35 14.09
C GLN A 153 6.40 2.44 13.24
N ALA A 154 5.75 1.31 12.92
CA ALA A 154 4.52 1.26 12.13
C ALA A 154 3.31 1.09 13.08
N THR A 155 2.75 2.19 13.54
CA THR A 155 1.64 2.20 14.50
C THR A 155 0.28 2.03 13.84
N GLN A 156 0.20 2.34 12.54
CA GLN A 156 -1.00 2.23 11.72
C GLN A 156 -0.66 1.90 10.27
N VAL A 157 -1.62 1.35 9.54
CA VAL A 157 -1.41 0.84 8.18
C VAL A 157 -2.47 1.38 7.23
N VAL A 158 -2.03 1.82 6.05
CA VAL A 158 -2.89 2.10 4.90
C VAL A 158 -2.63 1.01 3.85
N LEU A 159 -3.70 0.30 3.47
CA LEU A 159 -3.65 -0.65 2.38
C LEU A 159 -4.06 0.03 1.08
N LEU A 160 -3.21 -0.10 0.06
CA LEU A 160 -3.51 0.31 -1.30
C LEU A 160 -3.78 -0.96 -2.12
N TRP A 161 -4.70 -0.85 -3.07
CA TRP A 161 -4.95 -1.87 -4.08
C TRP A 161 -4.57 -1.30 -5.45
N ASN A 162 -3.57 -1.90 -6.09
CA ASN A 162 -3.02 -1.42 -7.37
C ASN A 162 -2.65 0.08 -7.32
N GLY A 163 -2.02 0.51 -6.21
CA GLY A 163 -1.60 1.89 -5.98
C GLY A 163 -2.71 2.86 -5.55
N LEU A 164 -3.96 2.41 -5.43
CA LEU A 164 -5.09 3.25 -5.01
C LEU A 164 -5.57 2.87 -3.61
N GLN A 165 -5.76 3.87 -2.74
CA GLN A 165 -6.45 3.63 -1.48
C GLN A 165 -7.95 3.46 -1.75
N ARG A 166 -8.48 2.28 -1.47
CA ARG A 166 -9.90 1.96 -1.62
C ARG A 166 -10.64 2.31 -0.33
N ALA A 167 -11.92 2.64 -0.44
CA ALA A 167 -12.78 2.87 0.73
C ALA A 167 -13.10 1.56 1.47
N THR A 168 -12.99 0.42 0.79
CA THR A 168 -13.25 -0.91 1.31
C THR A 168 -12.64 -1.95 0.36
N PHE A 169 -12.43 -3.18 0.82
CA PHE A 169 -11.96 -4.28 -0.04
C PHE A 169 -13.14 -5.10 -0.59
N SER A 170 -14.20 -5.28 0.19
CA SER A 170 -15.39 -6.07 -0.19
C SER A 170 -16.72 -5.46 0.24
N GLY A 171 -16.72 -4.30 0.90
CA GLY A 171 -17.93 -3.56 1.27
C GLY A 171 -18.31 -3.61 2.75
N HIS A 172 -17.51 -4.24 3.61
CA HIS A 172 -17.84 -4.47 5.03
C HIS A 172 -16.93 -3.74 6.02
N LEU A 173 -15.73 -3.35 5.59
CA LEU A 173 -14.78 -2.60 6.41
C LEU A 173 -14.37 -1.30 5.72
N ASP A 174 -14.42 -0.20 6.46
CA ASP A 174 -13.91 1.09 6.00
C ASP A 174 -12.37 1.10 6.04
N THR A 175 -11.75 1.24 4.88
CA THR A 175 -10.29 1.32 4.69
C THR A 175 -9.84 2.68 4.15
N SER A 176 -10.74 3.68 4.18
CA SER A 176 -10.47 5.05 3.69
C SER A 176 -9.54 5.86 4.58
N SER A 177 -9.27 5.38 5.80
CA SER A 177 -8.36 5.99 6.78
C SER A 177 -7.31 4.99 7.25
N PRO A 178 -6.16 5.44 7.80
CA PRO A 178 -5.18 4.54 8.41
C PRO A 178 -5.80 3.66 9.50
N LEU A 179 -5.44 2.37 9.50
CA LEU A 179 -5.96 1.37 10.40
C LEU A 179 -4.95 1.07 11.51
N THR A 180 -5.39 1.19 12.76
CA THR A 180 -4.62 0.75 13.94
C THR A 180 -4.86 -0.74 14.21
N PRO A 181 -3.91 -1.47 14.83
CA PRO A 181 -4.11 -2.88 15.13
C PRO A 181 -5.31 -3.12 16.05
N ASP A 182 -6.06 -4.18 15.76
CA ASP A 182 -7.17 -4.66 16.58
C ASP A 182 -6.83 -6.04 17.14
N ARG A 183 -6.53 -6.09 18.44
CA ARG A 183 -6.18 -7.33 19.14
C ARG A 183 -7.40 -8.13 19.61
N SER A 184 -8.61 -7.56 19.52
CA SER A 184 -9.84 -8.21 19.98
C SER A 184 -10.28 -9.38 19.10
N ILE A 185 -9.82 -9.39 17.85
CA ILE A 185 -10.11 -10.42 16.83
C ILE A 185 -9.07 -11.55 16.80
N LEU A 186 -8.05 -11.49 17.67
CA LEU A 186 -7.06 -12.55 17.80
C LEU A 186 -7.65 -13.75 18.54
N ALA A 187 -7.34 -14.94 18.05
CA ALA A 187 -7.69 -16.18 18.72
C ALA A 187 -6.92 -16.28 20.04
N ARG A 188 -7.60 -16.74 21.09
CA ARG A 188 -7.01 -16.96 22.42
C ARG A 188 -6.14 -18.23 22.45
#